data_AF-A0A9D5UMR9-F1
#
_entry.id   AF-A0A9D5UMR9-F1
#
_cell.length_a   1.000
_cell.length_b   1.000
_cell.length_c   1.000
_cell.angle_alpha   90.00
_cell.angle_beta   90.00
_cell.angle_gamma   90.00
#
_symmetry.space_group_name_H-M   'P 1'
#
loop_
_entity.id
_entity.type
_entity.pdbx_description
1 polymer ?
#
loop_
_entity_poly.entity_id
_entity_poly.type
_entity_poly.pdbx_seq_one_letter_code
_entity_poly.pdbx_strand_id
1 'polypeptide(L)'
;MEHLEFEKPIAEIQEKLDGLRMAGGDESLTSEIIKLEEQLDVVTGKVFSSLTDWQIVQIARHPSRPYFLDYLKNLFSDQDELHG
;
A
#
# COMPACT_ATOMS: atom_id res chain seq x y z
N MET A 1 7.11 -4.57 5.18
CA MET A 1 7.35 -4.05 3.82
C MET A 1 8.40 -2.97 3.94
N GLU A 2 9.32 -2.85 2.99
CA GLU A 2 10.28 -1.75 2.99
C GLU A 2 9.57 -0.51 2.44
N HIS A 3 9.33 0.48 3.29
CA HIS A 3 8.64 1.71 2.87
C HIS A 3 9.63 2.68 2.21
N LEU A 4 9.23 3.26 1.08
CA LEU A 4 10.02 4.29 0.43
C LEU A 4 9.98 5.59 1.26
N GLU A 5 11.01 6.43 1.16
CA GLU A 5 11.14 7.66 1.97
C GLU A 5 9.91 8.59 1.87
N PHE A 6 9.27 8.66 0.70
CA PHE A 6 8.08 9.48 0.48
C PHE A 6 6.77 8.83 0.95
N GLU A 7 6.80 7.53 1.29
CA GLU A 7 5.67 6.78 1.85
C GLU A 7 5.66 6.82 3.39
N LYS A 8 6.71 7.34 4.03
CA LYS A 8 6.77 7.57 5.49
C LYS A 8 5.48 8.18 6.09
N PRO A 9 4.90 9.26 5.55
CA PRO A 9 3.67 9.82 6.11
C PRO A 9 2.47 8.86 6.05
N ILE A 10 2.44 7.95 5.07
CA ILE A 10 1.41 6.91 4.94
C ILE A 10 1.67 5.81 5.98
N ALA A 11 2.92 5.37 6.10
CA ALA A 11 3.33 4.33 7.05
C ALA A 11 3.06 4.73 8.52
N GLU A 12 3.29 5.99 8.89
CA GLU A 12 3.01 6.49 10.24
C GLU A 12 1.51 6.47 10.57
N ILE A 13 0.64 6.81 9.60
CA ILE A 13 -0.81 6.75 9.79
C ILE A 13 -1.26 5.28 9.89
N GLN A 14 -0.72 4.41 9.03
CA GLN A 14 -1.01 2.98 9.04
C GLN A 14 -0.61 2.34 10.39
N GLU A 15 0.56 2.66 10.93
CA GLU A 15 1.03 2.14 12.22
C GLU A 15 0.13 2.58 13.38
N LYS A 16 -0.31 3.84 13.37
CA LYS A 16 -1.30 4.33 14.36
C LYS A 16 -2.63 3.59 14.23
N LEU A 17 -3.08 3.35 13.01
CA LEU A 17 -4.33 2.68 12.72
C LEU A 17 -4.31 1.21 13.16
N ASP A 18 -3.20 0.52 12.88
CA ASP A 18 -2.97 -0.85 13.32
C ASP A 18 -2.87 -0.93 14.85
N GLY A 19 -2.19 0.04 15.48
CA GLY A 19 -2.13 0.16 16.95
C GLY A 19 -3.50 0.34 17.60
N LEU A 20 -4.35 1.21 17.04
CA LEU A 20 -5.72 1.41 17.51
C LEU A 20 -6.61 0.18 17.30
N ARG A 21 -6.45 -0.52 16.17
CA ARG A 21 -7.16 -1.78 15.90
C ARG A 21 -6.73 -2.89 16.87
N MET A 22 -5.46 -2.96 17.25
CA MET A 22 -4.96 -3.92 18.24
C MET A 22 -5.39 -3.58 19.67
N ALA A 23 -5.57 -2.30 19.99
CA ALA A 23 -6.01 -1.85 21.31
C ALA A 23 -7.46 -2.22 21.64
N GLY A 24 -8.27 -2.57 20.62
CA GLY A 24 -9.51 -3.34 20.70
C GLY A 24 -10.53 -2.94 21.78
N GLY A 25 -11.66 -2.35 21.36
CA GLY A 25 -12.94 -2.64 22.03
C GLY A 25 -13.78 -1.48 22.54
N ASP A 26 -13.46 -0.22 22.23
CA ASP A 26 -14.29 0.91 22.64
C ASP A 26 -14.99 1.56 21.44
N GLU A 27 -16.30 1.79 21.56
CA GLU A 27 -17.15 2.42 20.53
C GLU A 27 -16.68 3.87 20.23
N SER A 28 -15.94 4.47 21.17
CA SER A 28 -15.28 5.77 21.01
C SER A 28 -14.15 5.74 19.97
N LEU A 29 -13.37 4.66 19.93
CA LEU A 29 -12.22 4.49 19.04
C LEU A 29 -12.64 4.23 17.60
N THR A 30 -13.85 3.70 17.38
CA THR A 30 -14.37 3.43 16.04
C THR A 30 -14.48 4.69 15.20
N SER A 31 -14.92 5.80 15.82
CA SER A 31 -15.01 7.10 15.16
C SER A 31 -13.63 7.69 14.78
N GLU A 32 -12.60 7.37 15.55
CA GLU A 32 -11.24 7.83 15.33
C GLU A 32 -10.53 6.98 14.28
N ILE A 33 -10.78 5.67 14.26
CA ILE A 33 -10.33 4.77 13.20
C ILE A 33 -10.86 5.24 11.84
N ILE A 34 -12.17 5.54 11.72
CA ILE A 34 -12.76 6.02 10.46
C ILE A 34 -12.08 7.32 10.00
N LYS A 35 -11.84 8.27 10.92
CA LYS A 35 -11.14 9.53 10.57
C LYS A 35 -9.72 9.29 10.10
N LEU A 36 -9.00 8.34 10.71
CA LEU A 36 -7.63 7.99 10.29
C LEU A 36 -7.61 7.24 8.96
N GLU A 37 -8.61 6.39 8.68
CA GLU A 37 -8.80 5.75 7.37
C GLU A 37 -9.03 6.80 6.27
N GLU A 38 -9.93 7.76 6.49
CA GLU A 38 -10.17 8.85 5.54
C GLU A 38 -8.91 9.72 5.33
N GLN A 39 -8.17 10.01 6.41
CA GLN A 39 -6.91 10.74 6.32
C GLN A 39 -5.86 9.94 5.54
N LEU A 40 -5.76 8.63 5.76
CA LEU A 40 -4.87 7.75 5.04
C LEU A 40 -5.16 7.78 3.54
N ASP A 41 -6.43 7.67 3.14
CA ASP A 41 -6.84 7.72 1.73
C ASP A 41 -6.49 9.06 1.08
N VAL A 42 -6.74 10.18 1.78
CA VAL A 42 -6.42 11.52 1.28
C VAL A 42 -4.92 11.73 1.14
N VAL A 43 -4.13 11.31 2.12
CA VAL A 43 -2.66 11.46 2.10
C VAL A 43 -2.06 10.57 1.02
N THR A 44 -2.53 9.32 0.92
CA THR A 44 -2.12 8.38 -0.13
C THR A 44 -2.41 8.97 -1.51
N GLY A 45 -3.65 9.44 -1.74
CA GLY A 45 -4.01 10.09 -3.00
C GLY A 45 -3.12 11.28 -3.33
N LYS A 46 -2.81 12.13 -2.36
CA LYS A 46 -1.90 13.28 -2.56
C LYS A 46 -0.50 12.84 -2.93
N VAL A 47 0.12 11.95 -2.15
CA VAL A 47 1.50 11.48 -2.38
C VAL A 47 1.65 10.84 -3.75
N PHE A 48 0.74 9.92 -4.12
CA PHE A 48 0.80 9.23 -5.40
C PHE A 48 0.38 10.11 -6.60
N SER A 49 -0.37 11.19 -6.38
CA SER A 49 -0.73 12.14 -7.45
C SER A 49 0.40 13.10 -7.83
N SER A 50 1.35 13.36 -6.92
CA SER A 50 2.42 14.35 -7.11
C SER A 50 3.81 13.71 -7.06
N LEU A 51 3.96 12.52 -7.63
CA LEU A 51 5.23 11.82 -7.69
C LEU A 51 6.22 12.52 -8.61
N THR A 52 7.46 12.65 -8.17
CA THR A 52 8.58 13.07 -8.99
C THR A 52 9.08 11.91 -9.86
N ASP A 53 9.77 12.22 -10.97
CA ASP A 53 10.32 11.22 -11.88
C ASP A 53 11.20 10.17 -11.16
N TRP A 54 11.98 10.61 -10.18
CA TRP A 54 12.82 9.71 -9.39
C TRP A 54 11.99 8.77 -8.49
N GLN A 55 10.93 9.27 -7.87
CA GLN A 55 10.04 8.44 -7.05
C GLN A 55 9.32 7.38 -7.89
N ILE A 56 8.94 7.71 -9.13
CA ILE A 56 8.39 6.74 -10.09
C ILE A 56 9.39 5.62 -10.38
N VAL A 57 10.68 5.96 -10.58
CA VAL A 57 11.74 4.97 -10.77
C VAL A 57 11.91 4.08 -9.53
N GLN A 58 11.81 4.64 -8.33
CA GLN A 58 11.86 3.86 -7.08
C GLN A 58 10.70 2.86 -6.99
N ILE A 59 9.47 3.29 -7.29
CA ILE A 59 8.28 2.41 -7.31
C ILE A 59 8.44 1.30 -8.36
N ALA A 60 8.93 1.65 -9.55
CA ALA A 60 9.14 0.68 -10.62
C ALA A 60 10.17 -0.41 -10.26
N ARG A 61 11.08 -0.12 -9.33
CA ARG A 61 12.12 -1.03 -8.83
C ARG A 61 11.80 -1.60 -7.45
N HIS A 62 10.58 -1.39 -6.95
CA HIS A 62 10.21 -1.86 -5.62
C HIS A 62 10.35 -3.38 -5.51
N PRO A 63 10.96 -3.93 -4.44
CA PRO A 63 11.18 -5.37 -4.29
C PRO A 63 9.90 -6.21 -4.34
N SER A 64 8.78 -5.65 -3.87
CA SER A 64 7.47 -6.31 -3.89
C SER A 64 6.61 -5.96 -5.11
N ARG A 65 7.20 -5.37 -6.16
CA ARG A 65 6.45 -5.08 -7.39
C ARG A 65 6.04 -6.41 -8.05
N PRO A 66 4.75 -6.63 -8.36
CA PRO A 66 4.31 -7.87 -9.00
C PRO A 66 5.02 -8.10 -10.33
N TYR A 67 5.49 -9.32 -10.53
CA TYR A 67 6.14 -9.76 -11.75
C TYR A 67 5.12 -10.31 -12.75
N PHE A 68 5.57 -10.54 -13.98
CA PHE A 68 4.73 -11.07 -15.06
C PHE A 68 3.92 -12.31 -14.64
N LEU A 69 4.57 -13.27 -13.96
CA LEU A 69 3.91 -14.49 -13.49
C LEU A 69 2.81 -14.22 -12.45
N ASP A 70 2.91 -13.16 -11.66
CA ASP A 70 1.87 -12.79 -10.69
C ASP A 70 0.61 -12.27 -11.40
N TYR A 71 0.78 -11.49 -12.46
CA TYR A 71 -0.34 -11.09 -13.33
C TYR A 71 -0.94 -12.29 -14.05
N LEU A 72 -0.10 -13.16 -14.58
CA LEU A 72 -0.48 -14.34 -15.34
C LEU A 72 -1.40 -15.26 -14.51
N LYS A 73 -1.02 -15.55 -13.26
CA LYS A 73 -1.83 -16.31 -12.28
C LYS A 73 -3.18 -15.67 -11.95
N ASN A 74 -3.28 -14.35 -11.96
CA ASN A 74 -4.49 -13.63 -11.59
C ASN A 74 -5.44 -13.41 -12.77
N LEU A 75 -4.92 -13.39 -14.00
CA LEU A 75 -5.67 -13.07 -15.22
C LEU A 75 -6.11 -14.31 -15.99
N PHE A 76 -5.31 -15.37 -16.00
CA PHE A 76 -5.56 -16.56 -16.80
C PHE A 76 -5.66 -17.80 -15.91
N SER A 77 -6.51 -18.73 -16.34
CA SER A 77 -6.61 -20.10 -15.83
C SER A 77 -6.05 -21.03 -16.90
N ASP A 78 -5.37 -22.11 -16.49
CA ASP A 78 -4.78 -23.13 -17.37
C ASP A 78 -3.74 -22.61 -18.37
N GLN A 79 -2.55 -22.29 -17.85
CA GLN A 79 -1.43 -21.74 -18.61
C GLN A 79 -0.27 -22.72 -18.68
N ASP A 80 0.12 -23.06 -19.91
CA ASP A 80 1.29 -23.88 -20.20
C ASP A 80 2.47 -22.98 -20.58
N GLU A 81 3.49 -22.94 -19.71
CA GLU A 81 4.73 -22.22 -20.00
C GLU A 81 5.62 -23.06 -20.92
N LEU A 82 5.93 -22.52 -22.10
CA LEU A 82 6.85 -23.15 -23.05
C LEU A 82 8.26 -22.62 -22.82
N HIS A 83 9.21 -23.54 -22.65
CA HIS A 83 10.62 -23.23 -22.48
C HIS A 83 11.43 -23.64 -23.71
N GLY A 84 12.51 -22.89 -23.98
CA GLY A 84 13.51 -23.17 -25.01
C GLY A 84 14.92 -22.99 -24.47
#